data_AF-A0A143PJ15-F1
#
_entry.id   AF-A0A143PJ15-F1
#
_cell.length_a   1.000
_cell.length_b   1.000
_cell.length_c   1.000
_cell.angle_alpha   90.00
_cell.angle_beta   90.00
_cell.angle_gamma   90.00
#
_symmetry.space_group_name_H-M   'P 1'
#
loop_
_entity.id
_entity.type
_entity.pdbx_description
1 polymer ?
#
loop_
_entity_poly.entity_id
_entity_poly.type
_entity_poly.pdbx_seq_one_letter_code
_entity_poly.pdbx_strand_id
1 'polypeptide(L)'
;MATVATRLPQAALIAFIVLAVGPARAQATCDDTAQQAAVDAKAKGLTPLQIDRAYGTALLTCKGVKDAGFAAIAAAVNLDRARLARLFLARKLPTGDYLALVRDRSAKLRLARRDSTYRTAFLAGDADGDLVPDDRDKCKATRDLTETGRDGCPVRPTSRPAPNEEAMAQARRALRGVALVSNPKCAEAPVPDRAILLHQGFLRPDGNLAHHFYGMAVSRVRNLPAGCEGFYQFNFRFSERTDALFPVTKIVQVTFADSDNTDTGPKAAVRRIFKVFQADTGHRQELFRSSVKYGRVDWRVRTIGANGLVSTWSDWRYDAFNGIFKFDGP
;
A
#
# COMPACT_ATOMS: atom_id res chain seq x y z
N MET A 1 41.18 43.11 4.27
CA MET A 1 40.89 41.71 4.56
C MET A 1 39.38 41.57 4.70
N ALA A 2 38.71 41.12 3.63
CA ALA A 2 37.26 41.08 3.52
C ALA A 2 36.78 39.64 3.72
N THR A 3 35.92 39.44 4.72
CA THR A 3 35.31 38.16 5.07
C THR A 3 34.16 37.89 4.10
N VAL A 4 34.34 36.92 3.19
CA VAL A 4 33.29 36.46 2.28
C VAL A 4 32.40 35.47 3.03
N ALA A 5 31.21 35.93 3.41
CA ALA A 5 30.15 35.08 3.92
C ALA A 5 29.48 34.33 2.76
N THR A 6 29.82 33.06 2.57
CA THR A 6 29.10 32.16 1.68
C THR A 6 27.74 31.79 2.28
N ARG A 7 26.68 32.42 1.78
CA ARG A 7 25.29 32.00 2.02
C ARG A 7 25.03 30.70 1.24
N LEU A 8 24.75 29.62 1.95
CA LEU A 8 24.17 28.40 1.40
C LEU A 8 22.72 28.66 0.96
N PRO A 9 22.26 28.18 -0.23
CA PRO A 9 20.89 28.33 -0.64
C PRO A 9 19.98 27.38 0.16
N GLN A 10 19.13 27.95 1.01
CA GLN A 10 17.94 27.29 1.54
C GLN A 10 16.97 27.00 0.39
N ALA A 11 17.12 25.85 -0.27
CA ALA A 11 16.16 25.41 -1.28
C ALA A 11 16.10 23.87 -1.32
N ALA A 12 15.21 23.29 -0.51
CA ALA A 12 14.40 22.10 -0.80
C ALA A 12 13.87 21.47 0.50
N LEU A 13 13.08 22.23 1.27
CA LEU A 13 12.11 21.60 2.16
C LEU A 13 10.96 21.14 1.26
N ILE A 14 10.99 19.87 0.85
CA ILE A 14 9.85 19.25 0.16
C ILE A 14 8.72 19.21 1.19
N ALA A 15 7.70 20.04 0.95
CA ALA A 15 6.46 20.02 1.70
C ALA A 15 5.81 18.63 1.57
N PHE A 16 6.05 17.78 2.56
CA PHE A 16 5.18 16.66 2.84
C PHE A 16 3.89 17.25 3.39
N ILE A 17 2.79 17.01 2.68
CA ILE A 17 1.46 17.21 3.26
C ILE A 17 1.36 16.18 4.39
N VAL A 18 1.64 16.63 5.61
CA VAL A 18 1.19 15.97 6.83
C VAL A 18 -0.32 16.06 6.79
N LEU A 19 -0.98 14.97 6.38
CA LEU A 19 -2.42 14.82 6.54
C LEU A 19 -2.70 14.89 8.04
N ALA A 20 -3.45 15.91 8.45
CA ALA A 20 -3.95 16.04 9.80
C ALA A 20 -4.61 14.72 10.24
N VAL A 21 -4.20 14.22 11.40
CA VAL A 21 -4.76 13.02 12.01
C VAL A 21 -6.19 13.36 12.45
N GLY A 22 -7.16 12.99 11.64
CA GLY A 22 -8.57 13.03 12.03
C GLY A 22 -8.88 11.99 13.12
N PRO A 23 -10.04 12.10 13.80
CA PRO A 23 -10.43 11.12 14.82
C PRO A 23 -10.53 9.71 14.21
N ALA A 24 -10.05 8.70 14.95
CA ALA A 24 -9.90 7.31 14.48
C ALA A 24 -11.15 6.68 13.84
N ARG A 25 -12.36 7.13 14.19
CA ARG A 25 -13.63 6.72 13.54
C ARG A 25 -13.76 7.19 12.09
N ALA A 26 -13.28 8.40 11.76
CA ALA A 26 -13.31 8.92 10.39
C ALA A 26 -12.26 8.25 9.49
N GLN A 27 -11.17 7.75 10.08
CA GLN A 27 -10.13 7.01 9.36
C GLN A 27 -10.65 5.67 8.83
N ALA A 28 -11.35 4.90 9.69
CA ALA A 28 -11.92 3.60 9.32
C ALA A 28 -12.92 3.70 8.15
N THR A 29 -13.74 4.76 8.10
CA THR A 29 -14.71 4.97 7.01
C THR A 29 -14.05 5.34 5.67
N CYS A 30 -12.92 6.03 5.70
CA CYS A 30 -12.21 6.40 4.47
C CYS A 30 -11.47 5.23 3.85
N ASP A 31 -10.86 4.37 4.66
CA ASP A 31 -10.19 3.18 4.16
C ASP A 31 -11.21 2.20 3.55
N ASP A 32 -12.39 2.04 4.18
CA ASP A 32 -13.48 1.21 3.63
C ASP A 32 -13.99 1.76 2.28
N THR A 33 -14.19 3.08 2.17
CA THR A 33 -14.63 3.73 0.92
C THR A 33 -13.60 3.54 -0.19
N ALA A 34 -12.31 3.73 0.12
CA ALA A 34 -11.23 3.53 -0.84
C ALA A 34 -11.12 2.06 -1.27
N GLN A 35 -11.30 1.12 -0.33
CA GLN A 35 -11.27 -0.30 -0.60
C GLN A 35 -12.44 -0.74 -1.49
N GLN A 36 -13.63 -0.17 -1.31
CA GLN A 36 -14.77 -0.42 -2.19
C GLN A 36 -14.50 0.09 -3.61
N ALA A 37 -13.94 1.30 -3.76
CA ALA A 37 -13.56 1.83 -5.08
C ALA A 37 -12.57 0.90 -5.82
N ALA A 38 -11.63 0.30 -5.11
CA ALA A 38 -10.72 -0.69 -5.67
C ALA A 38 -11.44 -1.99 -6.11
N VAL A 39 -12.44 -2.44 -5.36
CA VAL A 39 -13.27 -3.60 -5.71
C VAL A 39 -14.09 -3.31 -6.97
N ASP A 40 -14.72 -2.14 -7.04
CA ASP A 40 -15.53 -1.73 -8.20
C ASP A 40 -14.67 -1.58 -9.46
N ALA A 41 -13.47 -0.99 -9.32
CA ALA A 41 -12.48 -0.89 -10.39
C ALA A 41 -12.07 -2.28 -10.90
N LYS A 42 -11.81 -3.22 -10.00
CA LYS A 42 -11.49 -4.60 -10.35
C LYS A 42 -12.64 -5.30 -11.05
N ALA A 43 -13.88 -5.10 -10.60
CA ALA A 43 -15.08 -5.68 -11.21
C ALA A 43 -15.29 -5.19 -12.66
N LYS A 44 -14.83 -3.98 -12.97
CA LYS A 44 -14.81 -3.41 -14.33
C LYS A 44 -13.66 -3.90 -15.20
N GLY A 45 -12.81 -4.82 -14.71
CA GLY A 45 -11.66 -5.33 -15.45
C GLY A 45 -10.52 -4.32 -15.62
N LEU A 46 -10.45 -3.30 -14.77
CA LEU A 46 -9.37 -2.31 -14.83
C LEU A 46 -8.01 -2.93 -14.46
N THR A 47 -6.94 -2.34 -15.00
CA THR A 47 -5.57 -2.76 -14.73
C THR A 47 -5.19 -2.53 -13.25
N PRO A 48 -4.18 -3.24 -12.70
CA PRO A 48 -3.71 -3.01 -11.34
C PRO A 48 -3.38 -1.55 -11.02
N LEU A 49 -2.74 -0.84 -11.96
CA LEU A 49 -2.41 0.58 -11.81
C LEU A 49 -3.67 1.45 -11.69
N GLN A 50 -4.68 1.18 -12.52
CA GLN A 50 -5.95 1.90 -12.47
C GLN A 50 -6.74 1.60 -11.18
N ILE A 51 -6.67 0.38 -10.67
CA ILE A 51 -7.26 0.00 -9.38
C ILE A 51 -6.60 0.80 -8.24
N ASP A 52 -5.27 0.90 -8.22
CA ASP A 52 -4.54 1.68 -7.21
C ASP A 52 -4.84 3.18 -7.30
N ARG A 53 -4.99 3.72 -8.53
CA ARG A 53 -5.41 5.11 -8.75
C ARG A 53 -6.83 5.35 -8.22
N ALA A 54 -7.77 4.42 -8.46
CA ALA A 54 -9.13 4.52 -7.94
C ALA A 54 -9.17 4.51 -6.40
N TYR A 55 -8.40 3.61 -5.77
CA TYR A 55 -8.22 3.58 -4.32
C TYR A 55 -7.69 4.91 -3.79
N GLY A 56 -6.58 5.42 -4.34
CA GLY A 56 -5.96 6.66 -3.89
C GLY A 56 -6.87 7.88 -4.08
N THR A 57 -7.64 7.92 -5.16
CA THR A 57 -8.60 9.00 -5.45
C THR A 57 -9.70 9.02 -4.39
N ALA A 58 -10.34 7.88 -4.15
CA ALA A 58 -11.40 7.74 -3.15
C ALA A 58 -10.89 8.09 -1.73
N LEU A 59 -9.66 7.69 -1.39
CA LEU A 59 -9.04 8.03 -0.12
C LEU A 59 -8.84 9.55 0.05
N LEU A 60 -8.36 10.24 -0.99
CA LEU A 60 -8.16 11.69 -0.97
C LEU A 60 -9.49 12.45 -0.89
N THR A 61 -10.49 12.01 -1.66
CA THR A 61 -11.83 12.60 -1.61
C THR A 61 -12.43 12.46 -0.22
N CYS A 62 -12.37 11.27 0.38
CA CYS A 62 -12.86 11.06 1.74
C CYS A 62 -12.14 11.92 2.79
N LYS A 63 -10.83 12.18 2.58
CA LYS A 63 -10.04 13.08 3.43
C LYS A 63 -10.27 14.58 3.15
N GLY A 64 -11.28 14.92 2.35
CA GLY A 64 -11.74 16.30 2.17
C GLY A 64 -11.23 17.01 0.91
N VAL A 65 -10.55 16.30 -0.01
CA VAL A 65 -10.23 16.88 -1.32
C VAL A 65 -11.51 16.95 -2.17
N LYS A 66 -12.09 18.15 -2.25
CA LYS A 66 -13.40 18.38 -2.91
C LYS A 66 -13.35 18.32 -4.45
N ASP A 67 -12.23 18.72 -5.05
CA ASP A 67 -12.06 18.71 -6.51
C ASP A 67 -11.66 17.31 -6.97
N ALA A 68 -12.58 16.61 -7.65
CA ALA A 68 -12.39 15.23 -8.08
C ALA A 68 -11.19 15.06 -9.04
N GLY A 69 -10.98 16.01 -9.95
CA GLY A 69 -9.87 15.95 -10.89
C GLY A 69 -8.53 16.19 -10.20
N PHE A 70 -8.50 17.04 -9.17
CA PHE A 70 -7.32 17.22 -8.35
C PHE A 70 -7.03 15.97 -7.52
N ALA A 71 -8.05 15.36 -6.92
CA ALA A 71 -7.91 14.10 -6.19
C ALA A 71 -7.33 12.99 -7.08
N ALA A 72 -7.84 12.86 -8.31
CA ALA A 72 -7.38 11.87 -9.27
C ALA A 72 -5.91 12.05 -9.65
N ILE A 73 -5.50 13.26 -10.05
CA ILE A 73 -4.10 13.56 -10.39
C ILE A 73 -3.19 13.39 -9.18
N ALA A 74 -3.59 13.88 -8.01
CA ALA A 74 -2.80 13.76 -6.79
C ALA A 74 -2.59 12.29 -6.37
N ALA A 75 -3.62 11.45 -6.51
CA ALA A 75 -3.52 10.01 -6.28
C ALA A 75 -2.52 9.37 -7.24
N ALA A 76 -2.64 9.65 -8.55
CA ALA A 76 -1.73 9.11 -9.56
C ALA A 76 -0.27 9.56 -9.35
N VAL A 77 -0.03 10.83 -9.02
CA VAL A 77 1.30 11.36 -8.69
C VAL A 77 1.90 10.70 -7.46
N ASN A 78 1.10 10.47 -6.41
CA ASN A 78 1.57 9.82 -5.19
C ASN A 78 1.92 8.34 -5.45
N LEU A 79 1.11 7.66 -6.25
CA LEU A 79 1.37 6.28 -6.67
C LEU A 79 2.68 6.18 -7.47
N ASP A 80 2.86 7.04 -8.47
CA ASP A 80 4.09 7.09 -9.26
C ASP A 80 5.31 7.39 -8.39
N ARG A 81 5.23 8.36 -7.47
CA ARG A 81 6.34 8.65 -6.54
C ARG A 81 6.70 7.46 -5.67
N ALA A 82 5.72 6.71 -5.19
CA ALA A 82 5.97 5.48 -4.42
C ALA A 82 6.67 4.41 -5.28
N ARG A 83 6.23 4.22 -6.53
CA ARG A 83 6.85 3.31 -7.50
C ARG A 83 8.29 3.72 -7.82
N LEU A 84 8.52 5.00 -8.11
CA LEU A 84 9.83 5.59 -8.39
C LEU A 84 10.77 5.45 -7.19
N ALA A 85 10.30 5.71 -5.97
CA ALA A 85 11.09 5.57 -4.75
C ALA A 85 11.54 4.12 -4.55
N ARG A 86 10.66 3.13 -4.79
CA ARG A 86 11.02 1.71 -4.72
C ARG A 86 12.09 1.34 -5.75
N LEU A 87 11.93 1.75 -7.00
CA LEU A 87 12.93 1.50 -8.06
C LEU A 87 14.27 2.15 -7.72
N PHE A 88 14.25 3.38 -7.20
CA PHE A 88 15.45 4.09 -6.77
C PHE A 88 16.15 3.42 -5.57
N LEU A 89 15.39 3.01 -4.54
CA LEU A 89 15.92 2.30 -3.37
C LEU A 89 16.48 0.91 -3.75
N ALA A 90 15.86 0.27 -4.74
CA ALA A 90 16.32 -0.98 -5.34
C ALA A 90 17.50 -0.82 -6.32
N ARG A 91 18.02 0.41 -6.54
CA ARG A 91 19.09 0.73 -7.50
C ARG A 91 18.75 0.37 -8.96
N LYS A 92 17.46 0.30 -9.31
CA LYS A 92 16.96 0.01 -10.66
C LYS A 92 16.66 1.26 -11.50
N LEU A 93 16.63 2.42 -10.86
CA LEU A 93 16.42 3.70 -11.50
C LEU A 93 17.63 4.59 -11.22
N PRO A 94 18.38 5.02 -12.25
CA PRO A 94 19.46 5.97 -12.07
C PRO A 94 18.96 7.22 -11.35
N THR A 95 19.84 7.81 -10.54
CA THR A 95 19.54 9.01 -9.76
C THR A 95 18.97 10.16 -10.59
N GLY A 96 19.62 10.45 -11.73
CA GLY A 96 19.21 11.54 -12.62
C GLY A 96 17.77 11.35 -13.08
N ASP A 97 17.45 10.12 -13.49
CA ASP A 97 16.12 9.72 -13.96
C ASP A 97 15.09 9.80 -12.83
N TYR A 98 15.42 9.31 -11.62
CA TYR A 98 14.55 9.43 -10.45
C TYR A 98 14.19 10.90 -10.17
N LEU A 99 15.17 11.79 -10.14
CA LEU A 99 14.91 13.21 -9.88
C LEU A 99 14.16 13.89 -11.02
N ALA A 100 14.45 13.52 -12.26
CA ALA A 100 13.76 14.05 -13.43
C ALA A 100 12.27 13.67 -13.39
N LEU A 101 11.96 12.39 -13.14
CA LEU A 101 10.60 11.89 -12.98
C LEU A 101 9.89 12.55 -11.80
N VAL A 102 10.53 12.64 -10.62
CA VAL A 102 9.92 13.32 -9.45
C VAL A 102 9.61 14.79 -9.76
N ARG A 103 10.50 15.50 -10.48
CA ARG A 103 10.28 16.89 -10.89
C ARG A 103 9.12 17.02 -11.88
N ASP A 104 9.06 16.12 -12.87
CA ASP A 104 7.96 16.07 -13.83
C ASP A 104 6.61 15.86 -13.12
N ARG A 105 6.49 14.79 -12.32
CA ARG A 105 5.26 14.52 -11.55
C ARG A 105 4.87 15.70 -10.65
N SER A 106 5.86 16.39 -10.07
CA SER A 106 5.63 17.61 -9.30
C SER A 106 5.17 18.79 -10.15
N ALA A 107 5.68 18.94 -11.38
CA ALA A 107 5.27 19.98 -12.31
C ALA A 107 3.81 19.78 -12.76
N LYS A 108 3.42 18.55 -13.09
CA LYS A 108 2.04 18.20 -13.46
C LYS A 108 1.07 18.38 -12.31
N LEU A 109 1.44 17.99 -11.08
CA LEU A 109 0.62 18.29 -9.89
C LEU A 109 0.45 19.80 -9.65
N ARG A 110 1.52 20.59 -9.84
CA ARG A 110 1.45 22.06 -9.73
C ARG A 110 0.59 22.69 -10.82
N LEU A 111 0.61 22.14 -12.03
CA LEU A 111 -0.26 22.55 -13.14
C LEU A 111 -1.72 22.27 -12.78
N ALA A 112 -2.03 21.03 -12.40
CA ALA A 112 -3.36 20.62 -11.95
C ALA A 112 -3.90 21.50 -10.82
N ARG A 113 -3.05 21.91 -9.86
CA ARG A 113 -3.46 22.80 -8.76
C ARG A 113 -3.97 24.17 -9.25
N ARG A 114 -3.46 24.66 -10.38
CA ARG A 114 -3.75 26.02 -10.89
C ARG A 114 -4.70 26.04 -12.08
N ASP A 115 -4.81 24.94 -12.81
CA ASP A 115 -5.57 24.86 -14.05
C ASP A 115 -6.73 23.86 -13.89
N SER A 116 -7.96 24.38 -13.79
CA SER A 116 -9.17 23.55 -13.72
C SER A 116 -9.47 22.82 -15.01
N THR A 117 -9.13 23.41 -16.16
CA THR A 117 -9.35 22.76 -17.46
C THR A 117 -8.49 21.51 -17.57
N TYR A 118 -7.27 21.54 -17.03
CA TYR A 118 -6.38 20.38 -16.98
C TYR A 118 -6.95 19.25 -16.13
N ARG A 119 -7.53 19.59 -14.97
CA ARG A 119 -8.17 18.61 -14.08
C ARG A 119 -9.40 17.97 -14.71
N THR A 120 -10.25 18.78 -15.35
CA THR A 120 -11.44 18.29 -16.05
C THR A 120 -11.05 17.37 -17.20
N ALA A 121 -10.06 17.75 -18.01
CA ALA A 121 -9.58 16.91 -19.10
C ALA A 121 -8.95 15.61 -18.59
N PHE A 122 -8.18 15.66 -17.50
CA PHE A 122 -7.60 14.46 -16.89
C PHE A 122 -8.66 13.45 -16.43
N LEU A 123 -9.80 13.92 -15.93
CA LEU A 123 -10.92 13.05 -15.59
C LEU A 123 -11.56 12.38 -16.81
N ALA A 124 -11.44 13.00 -17.99
CA ALA A 124 -11.94 12.43 -19.23
C ALA A 124 -11.03 11.30 -19.75
N GLY A 125 -9.72 11.36 -19.49
CA GLY A 125 -8.79 10.30 -19.86
C GLY A 125 -7.32 10.65 -19.70
N ASP A 126 -6.51 9.60 -19.47
CA ASP A 126 -5.04 9.54 -19.44
C ASP A 126 -4.69 8.08 -19.80
N ALA A 127 -4.74 7.77 -21.09
CA ALA A 127 -4.78 6.40 -21.60
C ALA A 127 -3.47 5.64 -21.38
N ASP A 128 -2.33 6.31 -21.45
CA ASP A 128 -1.00 5.70 -21.26
C ASP A 128 -0.40 5.95 -19.87
N GLY A 129 -1.05 6.79 -19.07
CA GLY A 129 -0.72 6.97 -17.66
C GLY A 129 0.43 7.96 -17.41
N ASP A 130 0.83 8.76 -18.39
CA ASP A 130 1.93 9.71 -18.29
C ASP A 130 1.56 11.00 -17.52
N LEU A 131 0.28 11.12 -17.13
CA LEU A 131 -0.35 12.22 -16.41
C LEU A 131 -0.65 13.47 -17.26
N VAL A 132 -0.68 13.33 -18.59
CA VAL A 132 -1.16 14.32 -19.54
C VAL A 132 -2.54 13.86 -20.05
N PRO A 133 -3.57 14.72 -19.99
CA PRO A 133 -4.89 14.37 -20.52
C PRO A 133 -4.86 13.99 -22.01
N ASP A 134 -5.68 13.01 -22.40
CA ASP A 134 -5.72 12.48 -23.78
C ASP A 134 -6.00 13.55 -24.86
N ASP A 135 -6.72 14.63 -24.52
CA ASP A 135 -7.02 15.75 -25.42
C ASP A 135 -5.82 16.68 -25.67
N ARG A 136 -4.77 16.55 -24.85
CA ARG A 136 -3.55 17.37 -24.85
C ARG A 136 -2.29 16.57 -25.13
N ASP A 137 -2.36 15.25 -25.02
CA ASP A 137 -1.27 14.34 -25.32
C ASP A 137 -1.06 14.21 -26.83
N LYS A 138 0.12 14.66 -27.27
CA LYS A 138 0.58 14.57 -28.67
C LYS A 138 1.36 13.28 -28.94
N CYS A 139 1.83 12.60 -27.91
CA CYS A 139 2.70 11.45 -28.00
C CYS A 139 2.07 10.25 -27.26
N LYS A 140 1.00 9.74 -27.87
CA LYS A 140 0.25 8.59 -27.37
C LYS A 140 1.13 7.37 -27.15
N ALA A 141 0.77 6.57 -26.14
CA ALA A 141 1.46 5.33 -25.78
C ALA A 141 2.90 5.56 -25.29
N THR A 142 3.10 6.67 -24.56
CA THR A 142 4.30 6.89 -23.79
C THR A 142 4.54 5.71 -22.85
N ARG A 143 5.79 5.23 -22.83
CA ARG A 143 6.18 4.13 -21.94
C ARG A 143 6.00 4.53 -20.48
N ASP A 144 5.46 3.60 -19.69
CA ASP A 144 5.31 3.76 -18.24
C ASP A 144 6.57 4.30 -17.55
N LEU A 145 6.38 5.22 -16.60
CA LEU A 145 7.43 5.93 -15.86
C LEU A 145 8.47 6.64 -16.75
N THR A 146 8.03 7.24 -17.86
CA THR A 146 8.86 8.14 -18.69
C THR A 146 8.65 9.61 -18.27
N GLU A 147 9.72 10.42 -18.34
CA GLU A 147 9.64 11.87 -18.17
C GLU A 147 9.02 12.46 -19.44
N THR A 148 7.88 13.13 -19.31
CA THR A 148 7.21 13.79 -20.43
C THR A 148 7.03 15.28 -20.22
N GLY A 149 6.88 15.99 -21.33
CA GLY A 149 6.51 17.39 -21.35
C GLY A 149 5.06 17.62 -20.96
N ARG A 150 4.57 18.83 -21.20
CA ARG A 150 3.13 19.16 -21.03
C ARG A 150 2.26 18.61 -22.16
N ASP A 151 2.90 18.21 -23.25
CA ASP A 151 2.29 17.67 -24.45
C ASP A 151 2.38 16.14 -24.51
N GLY A 152 2.75 15.50 -23.40
CA GLY A 152 2.89 14.05 -23.28
C GLY A 152 4.10 13.46 -24.02
N CYS A 153 4.90 14.29 -24.70
CA CYS A 153 6.06 13.79 -25.41
C CYS A 153 7.27 13.56 -24.49
N PRO A 154 8.02 12.45 -24.67
CA PRO A 154 9.24 12.19 -23.92
C PRO A 154 10.22 13.36 -24.02
N VAL A 155 10.65 13.87 -22.87
CA VAL A 155 11.67 14.92 -22.84
C VAL A 155 13.01 14.26 -23.08
N ARG A 156 13.79 14.77 -24.04
CA ARG A 156 15.17 14.32 -24.22
C ARG A 156 15.93 14.52 -22.91
N PRO A 157 16.73 13.56 -22.44
CA PRO A 157 17.57 13.74 -21.28
C PRO A 157 18.48 14.95 -21.53
N THR A 158 18.11 16.08 -20.94
CA THR A 158 19.05 17.20 -20.84
C THR A 158 20.17 16.72 -19.93
N SER A 159 21.42 17.01 -20.28
CA SER A 159 22.62 16.70 -19.49
C SER A 159 22.59 17.44 -18.15
N ARG A 160 21.62 17.11 -17.30
CA ARG A 160 21.52 17.63 -15.95
C ARG A 160 22.60 16.90 -15.16
N PRO A 161 23.53 17.63 -14.53
CA PRO A 161 24.54 16.97 -13.72
C PRO A 161 23.84 16.14 -12.65
N ALA A 162 24.22 14.85 -12.59
CA ALA A 162 23.76 13.99 -11.53
C ALA A 162 24.19 14.61 -10.18
N PRO A 163 23.32 14.65 -9.17
CA PRO A 163 23.75 15.00 -7.82
C PRO A 163 24.90 14.09 -7.39
N ASN A 164 25.82 14.63 -6.59
CA ASN A 164 26.94 13.86 -6.07
C ASN A 164 26.46 12.69 -5.16
N GLU A 165 27.30 11.66 -5.01
CA GLU A 165 26.93 10.43 -4.28
C GLU A 165 26.52 10.69 -2.83
N GLU A 166 27.04 11.75 -2.21
CA GLU A 166 26.71 12.14 -0.83
C GLU A 166 25.27 12.64 -0.68
N ALA A 167 24.85 13.58 -1.53
CA ALA A 167 23.45 14.02 -1.61
C ALA A 167 22.52 12.81 -1.89
N MET A 168 23.03 11.82 -2.61
CA MET A 168 22.28 10.60 -2.91
C MET A 168 22.16 9.64 -1.73
N ALA A 169 23.24 9.46 -0.97
CA ALA A 169 23.18 8.72 0.27
C ALA A 169 22.20 9.40 1.24
N GLN A 170 22.15 10.73 1.27
CA GLN A 170 21.19 11.48 2.09
C GLN A 170 19.74 11.27 1.63
N ALA A 171 19.46 11.36 0.32
CA ALA A 171 18.11 11.10 -0.21
C ALA A 171 17.66 9.66 0.07
N ARG A 172 18.54 8.67 -0.09
CA ARG A 172 18.24 7.26 0.26
C ARG A 172 17.99 7.10 1.76
N ARG A 173 18.79 7.74 2.63
CA ARG A 173 18.56 7.74 4.08
C ARG A 173 17.22 8.37 4.44
N ALA A 174 16.86 9.51 3.83
CA ALA A 174 15.57 10.16 4.05
C ALA A 174 14.40 9.25 3.63
N LEU A 175 14.51 8.58 2.48
CA LEU A 175 13.49 7.65 2.01
C LEU A 175 13.37 6.39 2.87
N ARG A 176 14.45 5.92 3.50
CA ARG A 176 14.40 4.82 4.49
C ARG A 176 13.65 5.19 5.77
N GLY A 177 13.57 6.49 6.10
CA GLY A 177 12.76 6.99 7.20
C GLY A 177 11.27 7.06 6.89
N VAL A 178 10.88 6.89 5.63
CA VAL A 178 9.47 6.74 5.23
C VAL A 178 9.11 5.25 5.38
N ALA A 179 7.89 4.94 5.83
CA ALA A 179 7.38 3.58 5.94
C ALA A 179 7.11 2.94 4.55
N LEU A 180 8.10 2.97 3.67
CA LEU A 180 8.13 2.28 2.40
C LEU A 180 8.80 0.93 2.64
N VAL A 181 8.01 -0.13 2.53
CA VAL A 181 8.57 -1.47 2.45
C VAL A 181 9.39 -1.55 1.17
N SER A 182 10.72 -1.56 1.32
CA SER A 182 11.66 -1.73 0.22
C SER A 182 12.81 -2.61 0.69
N ASN A 183 13.05 -3.70 -0.03
CA ASN A 183 14.20 -4.54 0.15
C ASN A 183 14.87 -4.73 -1.21
N PRO A 184 16.13 -4.28 -1.40
CA PRO A 184 16.83 -4.44 -2.68
C PRO A 184 16.92 -5.89 -3.16
N LYS A 185 16.93 -6.88 -2.25
CA LYS A 185 16.88 -8.31 -2.63
C LYS A 185 15.56 -8.73 -3.28
N CYS A 186 14.51 -7.92 -3.13
CA CYS A 186 13.21 -8.13 -3.76
C CYS A 186 13.06 -7.41 -5.09
N ALA A 187 14.07 -6.67 -5.58
CA ALA A 187 13.90 -5.79 -6.73
C ALA A 187 13.35 -6.53 -7.97
N GLU A 188 13.75 -7.78 -8.16
CA GLU A 188 13.33 -8.69 -9.25
C GLU A 188 12.42 -9.81 -8.77
N ALA A 189 11.95 -9.76 -7.51
CA ALA A 189 11.02 -10.77 -7.02
C ALA A 189 9.74 -10.73 -7.87
N PRO A 190 9.20 -11.89 -8.27
CA PRO A 190 7.93 -11.96 -8.98
C PRO A 190 6.79 -11.44 -8.09
N VAL A 191 5.60 -11.27 -8.67
CA VAL A 191 4.39 -11.08 -7.86
C VAL A 191 4.28 -12.27 -6.89
N PRO A 192 4.18 -12.04 -5.57
CA PRO A 192 4.10 -13.13 -4.61
C PRO A 192 2.93 -14.05 -4.92
N ASP A 193 3.10 -15.36 -4.70
CA ASP A 193 2.00 -16.28 -4.83
C ASP A 193 0.90 -15.93 -3.83
N ARG A 194 -0.34 -16.26 -4.22
CA ARG A 194 -1.50 -16.10 -3.34
C ARG A 194 -1.41 -17.12 -2.20
N ALA A 195 -1.41 -16.64 -0.96
CA ALA A 195 -1.51 -17.50 0.20
C ALA A 195 -2.89 -18.17 0.28
N ILE A 196 -2.92 -19.43 0.72
CA ILE A 196 -4.13 -20.22 0.91
C ILE A 196 -4.52 -20.16 2.38
N LEU A 197 -5.80 -19.88 2.64
CA LEU A 197 -6.36 -19.92 3.98
C LEU A 197 -6.43 -21.36 4.47
N LEU A 198 -5.78 -21.66 5.59
CA LEU A 198 -5.83 -22.99 6.19
C LEU A 198 -6.90 -23.01 7.27
N HIS A 199 -6.72 -22.20 8.32
CA HIS A 199 -7.63 -22.12 9.46
C HIS A 199 -7.48 -20.78 10.21
N GLN A 200 -8.57 -20.26 10.80
CA GLN A 200 -8.52 -19.22 11.86
C GLN A 200 -9.28 -19.62 13.13
N GLY A 201 -8.96 -19.03 14.28
CA GLY A 201 -9.74 -19.22 15.52
C GLY A 201 -8.94 -19.07 16.81
N PHE A 202 -9.59 -19.31 17.95
CA PHE A 202 -8.93 -19.27 19.25
C PHE A 202 -8.31 -20.61 19.61
N LEU A 203 -7.04 -20.58 20.04
CA LEU A 203 -6.46 -21.74 20.69
C LEU A 203 -6.97 -21.83 22.12
N ARG A 204 -7.37 -23.03 22.53
CA ARG A 204 -7.63 -23.39 23.94
C ARG A 204 -6.52 -24.35 24.39
N PRO A 205 -5.45 -23.86 25.04
CA PRO A 205 -4.33 -24.71 25.45
C PRO A 205 -4.73 -25.82 26.43
N ASP A 206 -5.83 -25.64 27.16
CA ASP A 206 -6.12 -26.38 28.42
C ASP A 206 -7.61 -26.57 28.68
N GLY A 207 -8.48 -26.34 27.69
CA GLY A 207 -9.94 -26.39 27.90
C GLY A 207 -10.49 -25.22 28.72
N ASN A 208 -9.64 -24.27 29.14
CA ASN A 208 -10.07 -23.07 29.82
C ASN A 208 -10.70 -22.09 28.80
N LEU A 209 -11.77 -21.40 29.21
CA LEU A 209 -12.54 -20.49 28.34
C LEU A 209 -11.81 -19.15 28.09
N ALA A 210 -10.61 -18.97 28.64
CA ALA A 210 -9.81 -17.78 28.41
C ALA A 210 -9.25 -17.78 26.97
N HIS A 211 -9.76 -16.86 26.15
CA HIS A 211 -9.24 -16.60 24.81
C HIS A 211 -7.84 -15.98 24.92
N HIS A 212 -6.77 -16.79 24.93
CA HIS A 212 -5.40 -16.26 25.09
C HIS A 212 -4.89 -15.55 23.84
N PHE A 213 -5.21 -16.06 22.66
CA PHE A 213 -4.89 -15.42 21.38
C PHE A 213 -5.82 -15.88 20.26
N TYR A 214 -5.98 -15.01 19.26
CA TYR A 214 -6.62 -15.34 17.98
C TYR A 214 -5.55 -15.74 16.97
N GLY A 215 -5.62 -16.98 16.48
CA GLY A 215 -4.65 -17.58 15.57
C GLY A 215 -5.14 -17.59 14.13
N MET A 216 -4.20 -17.41 13.19
CA MET A 216 -4.44 -17.46 11.74
C MET A 216 -3.36 -18.32 11.09
N ALA A 217 -3.78 -19.36 10.37
CA ALA A 217 -2.90 -20.26 9.65
C ALA A 217 -3.11 -20.15 8.14
N VAL A 218 -2.02 -19.94 7.39
CA VAL A 218 -2.03 -19.83 5.93
C VAL A 218 -0.88 -20.61 5.31
N SER A 219 -0.96 -20.92 4.01
CA SER A 219 0.18 -21.49 3.29
C SER A 219 1.36 -20.51 3.23
N ARG A 220 2.57 -21.05 3.26
CA ARG A 220 3.81 -20.28 3.05
C ARG A 220 3.95 -19.93 1.56
N VAL A 221 4.26 -18.68 1.27
CA VAL A 221 4.63 -18.25 -0.09
C VAL A 221 6.09 -18.58 -0.35
N ARG A 222 6.37 -19.21 -1.50
CA ARG A 222 7.68 -19.80 -1.80
C ARG A 222 8.38 -19.19 -3.02
N ASN A 223 7.67 -18.43 -3.84
CA ASN A 223 8.23 -17.81 -5.04
C ASN A 223 9.02 -16.51 -4.77
N LEU A 224 9.26 -16.15 -3.49
CA LEU A 224 10.08 -15.00 -3.13
C LEU A 224 11.56 -15.40 -3.00
N PRO A 225 12.50 -14.62 -3.56
CA PRO A 225 13.93 -14.88 -3.43
C PRO A 225 14.41 -14.93 -1.98
N ALA A 226 15.50 -15.65 -1.73
CA ALA A 226 16.11 -15.71 -0.40
C ALA A 226 16.47 -14.30 0.12
N GLY A 227 16.03 -13.98 1.34
CA GLY A 227 16.21 -12.66 1.95
C GLY A 227 15.27 -11.58 1.43
N CYS A 228 14.31 -11.93 0.56
CA CYS A 228 13.16 -11.09 0.24
C CYS A 228 12.00 -11.41 1.19
N GLU A 229 11.72 -10.50 2.13
CA GLU A 229 10.63 -10.70 3.09
C GLU A 229 9.26 -10.56 2.41
N GLY A 230 8.37 -11.49 2.72
CA GLY A 230 6.95 -11.40 2.39
C GLY A 230 6.16 -10.88 3.57
N PHE A 231 5.03 -10.24 3.30
CA PHE A 231 4.05 -9.82 4.28
C PHE A 231 2.70 -10.45 3.95
N TYR A 232 1.96 -10.80 4.97
CA TYR A 232 0.63 -11.37 4.89
C TYR A 232 -0.37 -10.33 5.36
N GLN A 233 -1.21 -9.86 4.45
CA GLN A 233 -2.28 -8.95 4.76
C GLN A 233 -3.61 -9.71 4.80
N PHE A 234 -4.30 -9.59 5.92
CA PHE A 234 -5.58 -10.25 6.17
C PHE A 234 -6.70 -9.22 6.23
N ASN A 235 -7.83 -9.55 5.64
CA ASN A 235 -9.10 -8.87 5.90
C ASN A 235 -10.06 -9.83 6.60
N PHE A 236 -10.67 -9.36 7.67
CA PHE A 236 -11.72 -10.05 8.41
C PHE A 236 -13.00 -9.25 8.27
N ARG A 237 -14.06 -9.87 7.77
CA ARG A 237 -15.40 -9.33 7.73
C ARG A 237 -16.22 -10.01 8.82
N PHE A 238 -16.56 -9.24 9.83
CA PHE A 238 -17.38 -9.66 10.95
C PHE A 238 -18.85 -9.32 10.70
N SER A 239 -19.73 -10.27 11.02
CA SER A 239 -21.19 -10.10 10.99
C SER A 239 -21.83 -10.85 12.15
N GLU A 240 -23.16 -10.73 12.32
CA GLU A 240 -23.88 -11.36 13.44
C GLU A 240 -23.37 -10.86 14.80
N ARG A 241 -23.41 -9.54 15.00
CA ARG A 241 -22.98 -8.92 16.26
C ARG A 241 -23.72 -9.53 17.46
N THR A 242 -22.99 -9.79 18.54
CA THR A 242 -23.57 -10.25 19.81
C THR A 242 -23.93 -9.08 20.74
N ASP A 243 -23.54 -7.86 20.38
CA ASP A 243 -23.71 -6.63 21.14
C ASP A 243 -24.21 -5.51 20.22
N ALA A 244 -25.32 -4.86 20.59
CA ALA A 244 -25.95 -3.83 19.78
C ALA A 244 -25.08 -2.57 19.59
N LEU A 245 -24.09 -2.35 20.45
CA LEU A 245 -23.13 -1.24 20.35
C LEU A 245 -22.14 -1.40 19.19
N PHE A 246 -22.04 -2.60 18.61
CA PHE A 246 -21.17 -2.89 17.48
C PHE A 246 -21.92 -2.70 16.15
N PRO A 247 -21.23 -2.24 15.07
CA PRO A 247 -21.86 -2.12 13.77
C PRO A 247 -22.28 -3.50 13.24
N VAL A 248 -23.34 -3.53 12.43
CA VAL A 248 -23.92 -4.79 11.86
C VAL A 248 -22.87 -5.59 11.10
N THR A 249 -21.99 -4.90 10.38
CA THR A 249 -20.83 -5.48 9.70
C THR A 249 -19.61 -4.65 10.04
N LYS A 250 -18.46 -5.30 10.21
CA LYS A 250 -17.18 -4.64 10.43
C LYS A 250 -16.09 -5.31 9.62
N ILE A 251 -15.23 -4.51 8.98
CA ILE A 251 -14.02 -5.03 8.34
C ILE A 251 -12.82 -4.62 9.19
N VAL A 252 -11.95 -5.58 9.50
CA VAL A 252 -10.67 -5.33 10.15
C VAL A 252 -9.56 -5.84 9.26
N GLN A 253 -8.56 -5.00 8.99
CA GLN A 253 -7.37 -5.36 8.24
C GLN A 253 -6.16 -5.40 9.17
N VAL A 254 -5.37 -6.46 9.08
CA VAL A 254 -4.09 -6.59 9.78
C VAL A 254 -3.01 -7.05 8.82
N THR A 255 -1.75 -6.73 9.12
CA THR A 255 -0.60 -7.17 8.33
C THR A 255 0.47 -7.74 9.24
N PHE A 256 1.05 -8.84 8.80
CA PHE A 256 2.14 -9.56 9.48
C PHE A 256 3.30 -9.70 8.52
N ALA A 257 4.52 -9.59 9.03
CA ALA A 257 5.70 -9.97 8.27
C ALA A 257 5.85 -11.51 8.26
N ASP A 258 6.55 -12.11 7.30
CA ASP A 258 6.88 -13.55 7.35
C ASP A 258 7.66 -13.89 8.63
N SER A 259 8.44 -12.93 9.13
CA SER A 259 9.17 -13.00 10.40
C SER A 259 8.28 -12.97 11.65
N ASP A 260 7.02 -12.54 11.56
CA ASP A 260 6.03 -12.64 12.65
C ASP A 260 5.50 -14.09 12.80
N ASN A 261 5.98 -15.04 11.99
CA ASN A 261 5.57 -16.43 12.07
C ASN A 261 5.90 -17.05 13.43
N THR A 262 4.88 -17.63 14.06
CA THR A 262 4.98 -18.34 15.33
C THR A 262 4.92 -19.86 15.17
N ASP A 263 4.86 -20.38 13.94
CA ASP A 263 4.90 -21.83 13.69
C ASP A 263 6.31 -22.36 13.90
N THR A 264 6.49 -23.11 14.98
CA THR A 264 7.73 -23.84 15.31
C THR A 264 7.61 -25.34 15.03
N GLY A 265 6.44 -25.81 14.56
CA GLY A 265 6.19 -27.22 14.29
C GLY A 265 6.78 -27.70 12.96
N PRO A 266 6.69 -29.02 12.67
CA PRO A 266 7.25 -29.59 11.43
C PRO A 266 6.59 -29.04 10.16
N LYS A 267 5.36 -28.52 10.27
CA LYS A 267 4.63 -27.88 9.16
C LYS A 267 5.10 -26.45 8.85
N ALA A 268 6.03 -25.87 9.62
CA ALA A 268 6.55 -24.50 9.41
C ALA A 268 7.24 -24.32 8.04
N ALA A 269 7.64 -25.40 7.36
CA ALA A 269 8.14 -25.32 5.99
C ALA A 269 7.05 -24.96 4.96
N VAL A 270 5.79 -25.36 5.21
CA VAL A 270 4.66 -25.25 4.27
C VAL A 270 3.59 -24.26 4.71
N ARG A 271 3.54 -23.88 5.99
CA ARG A 271 2.54 -22.95 6.53
C ARG A 271 3.17 -21.82 7.35
N ARG A 272 2.33 -20.85 7.67
CA ARG A 272 2.60 -19.74 8.57
C ARG A 272 1.49 -19.62 9.59
N ILE A 273 1.86 -19.31 10.83
CA ILE A 273 0.94 -19.07 11.92
C ILE A 273 1.19 -17.69 12.50
N PHE A 274 0.15 -16.86 12.48
CA PHE A 274 0.14 -15.57 13.13
C PHE A 274 -0.77 -15.61 14.34
N LYS A 275 -0.36 -14.92 15.41
CA LYS A 275 -1.12 -14.82 16.66
C LYS A 275 -1.38 -13.37 16.97
N VAL A 276 -2.58 -13.10 17.47
CA VAL A 276 -3.01 -11.80 17.96
C VAL A 276 -3.45 -11.95 19.39
N PHE A 277 -2.90 -11.14 20.27
CA PHE A 277 -3.16 -11.19 21.70
C PHE A 277 -4.11 -10.08 22.14
N GLN A 278 -4.81 -10.28 23.25
CA GLN A 278 -5.66 -9.23 23.85
C GLN A 278 -4.88 -7.96 24.19
N ALA A 279 -3.61 -8.12 24.57
CA ALA A 279 -2.71 -7.04 24.95
C ALA A 279 -2.11 -6.30 23.74
N ASP A 280 -2.32 -6.78 22.51
CA ASP A 280 -1.89 -6.06 21.31
C ASP A 280 -2.59 -4.70 21.24
N THR A 281 -2.04 -3.79 20.42
CA THR A 281 -2.57 -2.44 20.18
C THR A 281 -3.03 -2.25 18.74
N GLY A 282 -3.82 -1.20 18.49
CA GLY A 282 -4.22 -0.80 17.13
C GLY A 282 -5.09 -1.84 16.43
N HIS A 283 -4.83 -2.08 15.13
CA HIS A 283 -5.64 -3.01 14.33
C HIS A 283 -5.59 -4.46 14.82
N ARG A 284 -4.48 -4.90 15.44
CA ARG A 284 -4.38 -6.25 16.04
C ARG A 284 -5.31 -6.36 17.25
N GLN A 285 -5.34 -5.35 18.12
CA GLN A 285 -6.31 -5.30 19.23
C GLN A 285 -7.76 -5.30 18.73
N GLU A 286 -8.02 -4.53 17.67
CA GLU A 286 -9.35 -4.43 17.08
C GLU A 286 -9.81 -5.76 16.47
N LEU A 287 -8.90 -6.49 15.83
CA LEU A 287 -9.15 -7.86 15.36
C LEU A 287 -9.52 -8.76 16.54
N PHE A 288 -8.72 -8.76 17.62
CA PHE A 288 -9.02 -9.55 18.82
C PHE A 288 -10.40 -9.21 19.40
N ARG A 289 -10.69 -7.92 19.61
CA ARG A 289 -11.96 -7.46 20.17
C ARG A 289 -13.15 -7.82 19.29
N SER A 290 -13.04 -7.64 17.98
CA SER A 290 -14.09 -8.01 17.03
C SER A 290 -14.27 -9.53 17.00
N SER A 291 -13.19 -10.29 17.09
CA SER A 291 -13.25 -11.76 17.15
C SER A 291 -13.87 -12.33 18.42
N VAL A 292 -14.29 -11.53 19.40
CA VAL A 292 -15.09 -12.01 20.56
C VAL A 292 -16.48 -11.39 20.63
N LYS A 293 -16.86 -10.53 19.67
CA LYS A 293 -18.12 -9.75 19.67
C LYS A 293 -19.05 -10.03 18.49
N TYR A 294 -18.66 -10.94 17.61
CA TYR A 294 -19.39 -11.30 16.41
C TYR A 294 -19.48 -12.81 16.31
N GLY A 295 -20.65 -13.33 15.93
CA GLY A 295 -20.89 -14.77 15.76
C GLY A 295 -20.33 -15.33 14.45
N ARG A 296 -20.07 -14.46 13.47
CA ARG A 296 -19.57 -14.84 12.15
C ARG A 296 -18.37 -14.01 11.73
N VAL A 297 -17.36 -14.69 11.20
CA VAL A 297 -16.19 -14.09 10.56
C VAL A 297 -15.90 -14.75 9.21
N ASP A 298 -16.00 -13.96 8.15
CA ASP A 298 -15.38 -14.31 6.87
C ASP A 298 -13.99 -13.69 6.84
N TRP A 299 -13.01 -14.38 6.26
CA TRP A 299 -11.66 -13.86 6.16
C TRP A 299 -11.02 -14.17 4.81
N ARG A 300 -10.04 -13.37 4.45
CA ARG A 300 -9.22 -13.54 3.24
C ARG A 300 -7.82 -13.01 3.47
N VAL A 301 -6.89 -13.50 2.67
CA VAL A 301 -5.47 -13.13 2.75
C VAL A 301 -4.94 -12.75 1.37
N ARG A 302 -3.97 -11.84 1.35
CA ARG A 302 -3.08 -11.64 0.22
C ARG A 302 -1.64 -11.48 0.72
N THR A 303 -0.70 -11.70 -0.17
CA THR A 303 0.72 -11.59 0.13
C THR A 303 1.28 -10.33 -0.53
N ILE A 304 2.16 -9.63 0.16
CA ILE A 304 2.86 -8.43 -0.31
C ILE A 304 4.36 -8.75 -0.25
N GLY A 305 5.08 -8.64 -1.36
CA GLY A 305 6.54 -8.74 -1.37
C GLY A 305 7.16 -7.45 -0.84
N ALA A 306 8.37 -7.51 -0.28
CA ALA A 306 9.05 -6.28 0.16
C ALA A 306 9.51 -5.36 -1.00
N ASN A 307 9.15 -5.66 -2.25
CA ASN A 307 9.19 -4.74 -3.39
C ASN A 307 7.85 -4.02 -3.65
N GLY A 308 6.84 -4.24 -2.80
CA GLY A 308 5.50 -3.68 -2.92
C GLY A 308 4.60 -4.35 -3.96
N LEU A 309 5.06 -5.42 -4.63
CA LEU A 309 4.17 -6.22 -5.47
C LEU A 309 3.22 -7.02 -4.58
N VAL A 310 1.97 -7.13 -5.01
CA VAL A 310 0.89 -7.69 -4.20
C VAL A 310 0.19 -8.79 -4.98
N SER A 311 -0.04 -9.93 -4.32
CA SER A 311 -0.84 -11.01 -4.89
C SER A 311 -2.31 -10.59 -5.01
N THR A 312 -3.09 -11.33 -5.81
CA THR A 312 -4.54 -11.26 -5.69
C THR A 312 -4.99 -11.70 -4.29
N TRP A 313 -6.10 -11.17 -3.83
CA TRP A 313 -6.79 -11.69 -2.65
C TRP A 313 -7.20 -13.14 -2.85
N SER A 314 -7.09 -13.95 -1.80
CA SER A 314 -7.85 -15.19 -1.68
C SER A 314 -9.34 -14.89 -1.73
N ASP A 315 -10.12 -15.91 -2.07
CA ASP A 315 -11.56 -15.85 -1.90
C ASP A 315 -11.89 -15.67 -0.41
N TRP A 316 -13.06 -15.08 -0.14
CA TRP A 316 -13.58 -15.02 1.21
C TRP A 316 -13.91 -16.43 1.67
N ARG A 317 -13.37 -16.84 2.81
CA ARG A 317 -13.71 -18.10 3.45
C ARG A 317 -14.42 -17.82 4.77
N TYR A 318 -15.50 -18.54 4.99
CA TYR A 318 -16.14 -18.64 6.29
C TYR A 318 -15.54 -19.82 7.03
N ASP A 319 -15.15 -19.62 8.30
CA ASP A 319 -14.88 -20.72 9.22
C ASP A 319 -15.83 -20.56 10.41
N ALA A 320 -16.57 -21.61 10.77
CA ALA A 320 -17.52 -21.57 11.87
C ALA A 320 -16.79 -21.26 13.19
N PHE A 321 -17.29 -20.25 13.91
CA PHE A 321 -16.66 -19.65 15.09
C PHE A 321 -16.42 -20.63 16.26
N ASN A 322 -17.09 -21.80 16.25
CA ASN A 322 -17.00 -22.83 17.28
C ASN A 322 -15.97 -23.93 17.00
N GLY A 323 -15.17 -23.81 15.95
CA GLY A 323 -14.02 -24.69 15.76
C GLY A 323 -12.96 -24.40 16.82
N ILE A 324 -12.87 -25.26 17.85
CA ILE A 324 -11.69 -25.29 18.73
C ILE A 324 -10.48 -25.40 17.81
N PHE A 325 -9.64 -24.36 17.83
CA PHE A 325 -8.47 -24.32 17.01
C PHE A 325 -7.47 -25.34 17.57
N LYS A 326 -7.43 -26.53 16.98
CA LYS A 326 -6.33 -27.46 17.20
C LYS A 326 -5.34 -27.19 16.07
N PHE A 327 -4.24 -26.49 16.36
CA PHE A 327 -3.04 -26.82 15.60
C PHE A 327 -2.83 -28.29 15.94
N ASP A 328 -3.01 -29.20 14.97
CA ASP A 328 -2.49 -30.55 15.16
C ASP A 328 -1.12 -30.40 15.82
N GLY A 329 -0.97 -31.07 16.97
CA GLY A 329 0.28 -31.13 17.70
C GLY A 329 1.43 -31.61 16.80
N PRO A 330 2.67 -31.66 17.34
CA PRO A 330 3.85 -32.05 16.57
C PRO A 330 3.59 -33.14 15.52
#